data_AF-A0A955J677-F1
#
_entry.id   AF-A0A955J677-F1
#
_cell.length_a   1.000
_cell.length_b   1.000
_cell.length_c   1.000
_cell.angle_alpha   90.00
_cell.angle_beta   90.00
_cell.angle_gamma   90.00
#
_symmetry.space_group_name_H-M   'P 1'
#
loop_
_entity.id
_entity.type
_entity.pdbx_description
1 polymer ?
#
loop_
_entity_poly.entity_id
_entity_poly.type
_entity_poly.pdbx_seq_one_letter_code
_entity_poly.pdbx_strand_id
1 'polypeptide(L)'
;MGDNKQGGHQALYRKYRSKKLSEIVGQEHITTTLQNALKKGAVNHAYLFTGPRGTGKTSVARILAHELNNLPYETKQHLDIIEIDAASNRRIEDIRDLREKVNIAPINAKYKVYIIDEVHMLTTESFNALLKTLEEPPKHVIFILATTEIHKLPATILSRTQKHSFRLVPINKVSKHLRHISDQENINIDDDALDILAEHGGGSFRDSISLLDQVSMSSDHVTVEYLNQLLGLAPDIYLEKILSHTKTGDWSSIKSILNDLEERGLTANMIAEQLIKYLSKLIYSSPDRQILNILNNLMEVNGAYYPKLKLDSVLIEAAMANMTSEQSPQQPTQYKSAEPKATTQETIPQLIKPKAEEEAPVEVNAEENIEAQKSSTEPKNSITEDITQIWPKILTTVKEKNNSLYTLLKSSEPALVDDTLTLKVRFPFHKKKLDDHKYKSIICETFEEITRSAPEVITEVNSSVKPPLIKPVDSAHASLISNVQDIMGGGEVINA
;
A
#
# COMPACT_ATOMS: atom_id res chain seq x y z
N MET A 1 13.84 -1.42 -56.55
CA MET A 1 13.71 -0.22 -55.69
C MET A 1 12.31 -0.24 -55.12
N GLY A 2 12.06 -0.76 -53.93
CA GLY A 2 12.53 -0.21 -52.65
C GLY A 2 11.27 0.18 -51.87
N ASP A 3 10.42 -0.81 -51.60
CA ASP A 3 9.20 -0.62 -50.80
C ASP A 3 9.63 -0.54 -49.33
N ASN A 4 9.72 0.69 -48.88
CA ASN A 4 10.13 1.09 -47.55
C ASN A 4 9.03 0.68 -46.55
N LYS A 5 9.01 -0.60 -46.15
CA LYS A 5 8.22 -1.06 -45.00
C LYS A 5 8.88 -0.54 -43.72
N GLN A 6 8.58 0.72 -43.36
CA GLN A 6 8.58 1.14 -41.97
C GLN A 6 7.42 0.42 -41.25
N GLY A 7 7.55 -0.89 -41.06
CA GLY A 7 6.67 -1.66 -40.20
C GLY A 7 7.14 -1.45 -38.77
N GLY A 8 6.43 -0.63 -38.00
CA GLY A 8 6.73 -0.44 -36.59
C GLY A 8 6.82 -1.80 -35.87
N HIS A 9 7.93 -2.05 -35.19
CA HIS A 9 8.16 -3.27 -34.42
C HIS A 9 7.03 -3.42 -33.39
N GLN A 10 6.12 -4.37 -33.60
CA GLN A 10 5.04 -4.64 -32.66
C GLN A 10 5.60 -5.47 -31.51
N ALA A 11 5.62 -4.89 -30.31
CA ALA A 11 6.09 -5.57 -29.10
C ALA A 11 5.49 -6.98 -28.93
N LEU A 12 6.32 -7.96 -28.56
CA LEU A 12 5.97 -9.38 -28.54
C LEU A 12 4.74 -9.66 -27.67
N TYR A 13 4.63 -9.00 -26.51
CA TYR A 13 3.49 -9.18 -25.60
C TYR A 13 2.14 -8.76 -26.23
N ARG A 14 2.15 -7.93 -27.28
CA ARG A 14 0.95 -7.57 -28.05
C ARG A 14 0.70 -8.57 -29.18
N LYS A 15 1.76 -9.01 -29.87
CA LYS A 15 1.70 -9.99 -30.96
C LYS A 15 1.17 -11.35 -30.47
N TYR A 16 1.67 -11.78 -29.31
CA TYR A 16 1.36 -13.06 -28.67
C TYR A 16 0.20 -13.01 -27.66
N ARG A 17 -0.58 -11.92 -27.67
CA ARG A 17 -1.78 -11.86 -26.83
C ARG A 17 -2.79 -12.92 -27.29
N SER A 18 -3.19 -13.80 -26.38
CA SER A 18 -4.20 -14.84 -26.62
C SER A 18 -5.48 -14.28 -27.23
N LYS A 19 -6.04 -15.01 -28.20
CA LYS A 19 -7.26 -14.65 -28.95
C LYS A 19 -8.43 -15.57 -28.62
N LYS A 20 -8.18 -16.72 -27.98
CA LYS A 20 -9.18 -17.71 -27.58
C LYS A 20 -9.00 -18.13 -26.14
N LEU A 21 -10.08 -18.54 -25.47
CA LEU A 21 -10.02 -19.03 -24.09
C LEU A 21 -9.13 -20.29 -23.96
N SER A 22 -8.98 -21.07 -25.03
CA SER A 22 -8.11 -22.26 -25.08
C SER A 22 -6.61 -21.94 -25.10
N GLU A 23 -6.23 -20.73 -25.49
CA GLU A 23 -4.82 -20.28 -25.58
C GLU A 23 -4.33 -19.67 -24.26
N ILE A 24 -5.21 -19.49 -23.28
CA ILE A 24 -4.88 -18.91 -21.99
C ILE A 24 -4.16 -19.96 -21.15
N VAL A 25 -2.91 -19.67 -20.78
CA VAL A 25 -2.06 -20.58 -20.01
C VAL A 25 -2.21 -20.30 -18.50
N GLY A 26 -2.38 -21.36 -17.71
CA GLY A 26 -2.30 -21.26 -16.23
C GLY A 26 -3.53 -20.69 -15.51
N GLN A 27 -4.65 -20.50 -16.23
CA GLN A 27 -5.93 -20.05 -15.64
C GLN A 27 -7.08 -21.02 -15.97
N GLU A 28 -6.80 -22.32 -15.98
CA GLU A 28 -7.74 -23.35 -16.45
C GLU A 28 -9.05 -23.36 -15.64
N HIS A 29 -9.01 -23.01 -14.35
CA HIS A 29 -10.20 -22.92 -13.49
C HIS A 29 -11.16 -21.81 -13.94
N ILE A 30 -10.65 -20.72 -14.51
CA ILE A 30 -11.45 -19.59 -15.00
C ILE A 30 -11.97 -19.90 -16.39
N THR A 31 -11.09 -20.31 -17.31
CA THR A 31 -11.44 -20.52 -18.71
C THR A 31 -12.46 -21.65 -18.86
N THR A 32 -12.33 -22.74 -18.10
CA THR A 32 -13.31 -23.83 -18.07
C THR A 32 -14.68 -23.36 -17.59
N THR A 33 -14.71 -22.54 -16.53
CA THR A 33 -15.96 -22.01 -15.97
C THR A 33 -16.67 -21.10 -16.98
N LEU A 34 -15.92 -20.17 -17.60
CA LEU A 34 -16.46 -19.26 -18.61
C LEU A 34 -16.93 -20.01 -19.86
N GLN A 35 -16.16 -20.97 -20.37
CA GLN A 35 -16.57 -21.82 -21.51
C GLN A 35 -17.85 -22.60 -21.22
N ASN A 36 -17.98 -23.15 -20.02
CA ASN A 36 -19.19 -23.85 -19.61
C ASN A 36 -20.40 -22.92 -19.47
N ALA A 37 -20.21 -21.70 -18.95
CA ALA A 37 -21.26 -20.69 -18.87
C ALA A 37 -21.75 -20.28 -20.27
N LEU A 38 -20.83 -20.06 -21.21
CA LEU A 38 -21.13 -19.73 -22.60
C LEU A 38 -21.91 -20.85 -23.29
N LYS A 39 -21.47 -22.12 -23.15
CA LYS A 39 -22.17 -23.28 -23.72
C LYS A 39 -23.59 -23.45 -23.19
N LYS A 40 -23.82 -23.15 -21.91
CA LYS A 40 -25.13 -23.24 -21.26
C LYS A 40 -26.02 -22.01 -21.49
N GLY A 41 -25.48 -20.94 -22.09
CA GLY A 41 -26.16 -19.65 -22.19
C GLY A 41 -26.40 -18.97 -20.83
N ALA A 42 -25.73 -19.42 -19.77
CA ALA A 42 -25.86 -18.92 -18.40
C ALA A 42 -24.96 -17.69 -18.19
N VAL A 43 -25.26 -16.63 -18.93
CA VAL A 43 -24.47 -15.39 -18.94
C VAL A 43 -24.92 -14.47 -17.80
N ASN A 44 -23.99 -14.07 -16.95
CA ASN A 44 -24.23 -13.05 -15.93
C ASN A 44 -24.09 -11.64 -16.50
N HIS A 45 -24.81 -10.69 -15.89
CA HIS A 45 -24.80 -9.28 -16.29
C HIS A 45 -23.49 -8.56 -15.88
N ALA A 46 -22.75 -9.09 -14.90
CA ALA A 46 -21.50 -8.49 -14.45
C ALA A 46 -20.46 -9.52 -13.98
N TYR A 47 -19.24 -9.40 -14.49
CA TYR A 47 -18.07 -10.21 -14.13
C TYR A 47 -17.01 -9.32 -13.47
N LEU A 48 -16.36 -9.83 -12.44
CA LEU A 48 -15.22 -9.19 -11.78
C LEU A 48 -13.97 -10.06 -11.89
N PHE A 49 -13.00 -9.60 -12.67
CA PHE A 49 -11.70 -10.24 -12.85
C PHE A 49 -10.69 -9.59 -11.93
N THR A 50 -10.18 -10.36 -10.98
CA THR A 50 -9.24 -9.87 -9.97
C THR A 50 -7.96 -10.67 -9.96
N GLY A 51 -6.83 -10.02 -9.70
CA GLY A 51 -5.55 -10.71 -9.50
C GLY A 51 -4.37 -9.87 -9.96
N PRO A 52 -3.14 -10.38 -9.80
CA PRO A 52 -1.91 -9.65 -10.13
C PRO A 52 -1.86 -9.18 -11.58
N ARG A 53 -1.07 -8.14 -11.86
CA ARG A 53 -0.86 -7.63 -13.22
C ARG A 53 -0.23 -8.70 -14.13
N GLY A 54 -0.54 -8.63 -15.42
CA GLY A 54 0.03 -9.54 -16.44
C GLY A 54 -0.42 -11.01 -16.37
N THR A 55 -1.41 -11.35 -15.54
CA THR A 55 -2.02 -12.69 -15.46
C THR A 55 -3.09 -12.98 -16.53
N GLY A 56 -3.40 -12.01 -17.39
CA GLY A 56 -4.33 -12.19 -18.51
C GLY A 56 -5.75 -11.65 -18.32
N LYS A 57 -6.04 -10.90 -17.25
CA LYS A 57 -7.38 -10.33 -16.96
C LYS A 57 -8.02 -9.63 -18.16
N THR A 58 -7.37 -8.59 -18.70
CA THR A 58 -7.87 -7.80 -19.83
C THR A 58 -7.98 -8.64 -21.12
N SER A 59 -7.06 -9.59 -21.32
CA SER A 59 -7.11 -10.49 -22.47
C SER A 59 -8.34 -11.41 -22.41
N VAL A 60 -8.60 -12.04 -21.26
CA VAL A 60 -9.80 -12.86 -21.04
C VAL A 60 -11.07 -12.03 -21.14
N ALA A 61 -11.07 -10.79 -20.66
CA ALA A 61 -12.21 -9.88 -20.79
C ALA A 61 -12.58 -9.60 -22.25
N ARG A 62 -11.57 -9.32 -23.08
CA ARG A 62 -11.78 -9.11 -24.52
C ARG A 62 -12.27 -10.38 -25.20
N ILE A 63 -11.65 -11.53 -24.92
CA ILE A 63 -12.07 -12.81 -25.50
C ILE A 63 -13.53 -13.11 -25.15
N LEU A 64 -13.89 -12.97 -23.86
CA LEU A 64 -15.26 -13.18 -23.39
C LEU A 64 -16.26 -12.25 -24.10
N ALA A 65 -15.92 -10.97 -24.27
CA ALA A 65 -16.79 -10.02 -24.97
C ALA A 65 -17.07 -10.42 -26.43
N HIS A 66 -16.07 -10.96 -27.13
CA HIS A 66 -16.23 -11.45 -28.50
C HIS A 66 -17.02 -12.76 -28.55
N GLU A 67 -16.72 -13.72 -27.67
CA GLU A 67 -17.43 -15.00 -27.60
C GLU A 67 -18.91 -14.82 -27.21
N LEU A 68 -19.24 -13.89 -26.30
CA LEU A 68 -20.62 -13.55 -25.92
C LEU A 68 -21.47 -13.06 -27.11
N ASN A 69 -20.82 -12.37 -28.05
CA ASN A 69 -21.46 -11.79 -29.21
C ASN A 69 -21.29 -12.64 -30.49
N ASN A 70 -20.64 -13.80 -30.41
CA ASN A 70 -20.25 -14.62 -31.57
C ASN A 70 -19.50 -13.82 -32.64
N LEU A 71 -18.72 -12.82 -32.22
CA LEU A 71 -17.93 -11.98 -33.12
C LEU A 71 -16.55 -12.61 -33.31
N PRO A 72 -15.96 -12.52 -34.53
CA PRO A 72 -14.56 -12.88 -34.72
C PRO A 72 -13.68 -11.98 -33.87
N TYR A 73 -12.61 -12.54 -33.30
CA TYR A 73 -11.63 -11.75 -32.55
C TYR A 73 -10.78 -10.94 -33.55
N GLU A 74 -11.27 -9.74 -33.89
CA GLU A 74 -10.59 -8.80 -34.76
C GLU A 74 -9.84 -7.74 -33.95
N THR A 75 -8.77 -7.19 -34.52
CA THR A 75 -7.96 -6.15 -33.85
C THR A 75 -8.68 -4.80 -33.80
N LYS A 76 -9.75 -4.61 -34.57
CA LYS A 76 -10.56 -3.39 -34.58
C LYS A 76 -11.58 -3.42 -33.45
N GLN A 77 -11.70 -2.31 -32.73
CA GLN A 77 -12.73 -2.14 -31.70
C GLN A 77 -14.12 -2.25 -32.33
N HIS A 78 -14.93 -3.17 -31.84
CA HIS A 78 -16.34 -3.27 -32.20
C HIS A 78 -17.13 -2.17 -31.47
N LEU A 79 -18.08 -1.51 -32.14
CA LEU A 79 -18.85 -0.40 -31.55
C LEU A 79 -19.62 -0.80 -30.27
N ASP A 80 -20.07 -2.05 -30.22
CA ASP A 80 -20.78 -2.62 -29.06
C ASP A 80 -19.86 -3.20 -27.98
N ILE A 81 -18.52 -3.15 -28.15
CA ILE A 81 -17.54 -3.54 -27.13
C ILE A 81 -16.75 -2.29 -26.74
N ILE A 82 -17.10 -1.72 -25.58
CA ILE A 82 -16.53 -0.48 -25.08
C ILE A 82 -15.49 -0.82 -24.02
N GLU A 83 -14.22 -0.53 -24.31
CA GLU A 83 -13.11 -0.71 -23.37
C GLU A 83 -12.72 0.64 -22.76
N ILE A 84 -12.74 0.73 -21.44
CA ILE A 84 -12.38 1.90 -20.65
C ILE A 84 -11.27 1.51 -19.69
N ASP A 85 -10.11 2.13 -19.85
CA ASP A 85 -9.06 2.10 -18.83
C ASP A 85 -9.35 3.20 -17.79
N ALA A 86 -9.74 2.80 -16.59
CA ALA A 86 -10.08 3.74 -15.51
C ALA A 86 -8.84 4.50 -15.00
N ALA A 87 -7.62 3.98 -15.21
CA ALA A 87 -6.41 4.68 -14.83
C ALA A 87 -6.17 5.92 -15.71
N SER A 88 -6.53 5.86 -17.01
CA SER A 88 -6.40 6.96 -17.96
C SER A 88 -7.65 7.84 -18.08
N ASN A 89 -8.84 7.28 -17.89
CA ASN A 89 -10.13 7.97 -18.02
C ASN A 89 -10.74 8.27 -16.65
N ARG A 90 -10.04 9.09 -15.86
CA ARG A 90 -10.46 9.44 -14.49
C ARG A 90 -11.50 10.55 -14.42
N ARG A 91 -11.93 11.13 -15.54
CA ARG A 91 -12.84 12.28 -15.51
C ARG A 91 -14.25 11.80 -15.18
N ILE A 92 -14.92 12.53 -14.31
CA ILE A 92 -16.30 12.24 -13.86
C ILE A 92 -17.29 12.24 -15.04
N GLU A 93 -17.00 13.04 -16.07
CA GLU A 93 -17.79 13.14 -17.31
C GLU A 93 -17.82 11.80 -18.07
N ASP A 94 -16.69 11.08 -18.15
CA ASP A 94 -16.58 9.83 -18.93
C ASP A 94 -17.53 8.73 -18.40
N ILE A 95 -17.72 8.65 -17.08
CA ILE A 95 -18.63 7.68 -16.46
C ILE A 95 -20.09 8.14 -16.51
N ARG A 96 -20.36 9.46 -16.44
CA ARG A 96 -21.74 9.97 -16.64
C ARG A 96 -22.22 9.69 -18.06
N ASP A 97 -21.36 9.95 -19.04
CA ASP A 97 -21.59 9.61 -20.45
C ASP A 97 -21.80 8.11 -20.65
N LEU A 98 -21.03 7.28 -19.94
CA LEU A 98 -21.23 5.84 -19.94
C LEU A 98 -22.63 5.48 -19.45
N ARG A 99 -23.11 6.06 -18.35
CA ARG A 99 -24.45 5.79 -17.80
C ARG A 99 -25.55 6.11 -18.82
N GLU A 100 -25.44 7.22 -19.53
CA GLU A 100 -26.42 7.58 -20.57
C GLU A 100 -26.38 6.60 -21.74
N LYS A 101 -25.17 6.20 -22.16
CA LYS A 101 -24.96 5.27 -23.28
C LYS A 101 -25.33 3.83 -22.96
N VAL A 102 -25.32 3.44 -21.68
CA VAL A 102 -25.63 2.08 -21.20
C VAL A 102 -27.08 1.69 -21.51
N ASN A 103 -28.02 2.64 -21.46
CA ASN A 103 -29.42 2.36 -21.74
C ASN A 103 -29.73 2.22 -23.25
N ILE A 104 -28.75 2.55 -24.10
CA ILE A 104 -28.89 2.46 -25.55
C ILE A 104 -28.62 1.01 -25.99
N ALA A 105 -29.60 0.42 -26.67
CA ALA A 105 -29.52 -0.92 -27.22
C ALA A 105 -28.27 -1.12 -28.13
N PRO A 106 -27.77 -2.36 -28.25
CA PRO A 106 -26.64 -2.66 -29.13
C PRO A 106 -27.01 -2.40 -30.60
N ILE A 107 -26.03 -2.04 -31.42
CA ILE A 107 -26.24 -1.72 -32.84
C ILE A 107 -26.25 -3.00 -33.69
N ASN A 108 -25.18 -3.80 -33.60
CA ASN A 108 -24.95 -4.98 -34.45
C ASN A 108 -24.74 -6.27 -33.65
N ALA A 109 -24.50 -6.18 -32.34
CA ALA A 109 -24.22 -7.32 -31.47
C ALA A 109 -25.41 -7.76 -30.61
N LYS A 110 -25.32 -8.95 -30.00
CA LYS A 110 -26.35 -9.45 -29.06
C LYS A 110 -26.33 -8.68 -27.74
N TYR A 111 -25.15 -8.33 -27.26
CA TYR A 111 -24.90 -7.61 -26.03
C TYR A 111 -23.97 -6.43 -26.26
N LYS A 112 -24.22 -5.36 -25.52
CA LYS A 112 -23.32 -4.22 -25.37
C LYS A 112 -22.42 -4.49 -24.17
N VAL A 113 -21.14 -4.72 -24.42
CA VAL A 113 -20.19 -5.17 -23.41
C VAL A 113 -19.29 -4.01 -22.99
N TYR A 114 -19.25 -3.72 -21.70
CA TYR A 114 -18.39 -2.70 -21.10
C TYR A 114 -17.25 -3.38 -20.36
N ILE A 115 -16.02 -3.23 -20.87
CA ILE A 115 -14.80 -3.69 -20.21
C ILE A 115 -14.20 -2.49 -19.48
N ILE A 116 -14.14 -2.54 -18.15
CA ILE A 116 -13.54 -1.48 -17.33
C ILE A 116 -12.28 -2.04 -16.68
N ASP A 117 -11.11 -1.64 -17.19
CA ASP A 117 -9.81 -2.06 -16.65
C ASP A 117 -9.36 -1.13 -15.53
N GLU A 118 -8.61 -1.69 -14.58
CA GLU A 118 -8.21 -1.05 -13.32
C GLU A 118 -9.35 -0.30 -12.62
N VAL A 119 -10.53 -0.93 -12.52
CA VAL A 119 -11.78 -0.33 -11.98
C VAL A 119 -11.63 0.29 -10.59
N HIS A 120 -10.63 -0.15 -9.80
CA HIS A 120 -10.32 0.45 -8.49
C HIS A 120 -9.82 1.89 -8.57
N MET A 121 -9.45 2.37 -9.77
CA MET A 121 -9.01 3.74 -10.03
C MET A 121 -10.17 4.70 -10.29
N LEU A 122 -11.42 4.21 -10.34
CA LEU A 122 -12.60 5.05 -10.48
C LEU A 122 -12.84 5.92 -9.25
N THR A 123 -13.40 7.11 -9.47
CA THR A 123 -13.84 7.98 -8.37
C THR A 123 -15.09 7.42 -7.69
N THR A 124 -15.34 7.84 -6.45
CA THR A 124 -16.53 7.42 -5.68
C THR A 124 -17.84 7.76 -6.39
N GLU A 125 -17.92 8.92 -7.04
CA GLU A 125 -19.08 9.34 -7.83
C GLU A 125 -19.31 8.41 -9.01
N SER A 126 -18.23 7.98 -9.65
CA SER A 126 -18.23 7.06 -10.78
C SER A 126 -18.70 5.66 -10.37
N PHE A 127 -18.26 5.18 -9.20
CA PHE A 127 -18.78 3.95 -8.60
C PHE A 127 -20.28 4.03 -8.32
N ASN A 128 -20.75 5.13 -7.71
CA ASN A 128 -22.16 5.32 -7.41
C ASN A 128 -23.04 5.38 -8.67
N ALA A 129 -22.51 5.93 -9.76
CA ALA A 129 -23.18 5.92 -11.06
C ALA A 129 -23.32 4.50 -11.64
N LEU A 130 -22.27 3.67 -11.50
CA LEU A 130 -22.30 2.27 -11.93
C LEU A 130 -23.21 1.40 -11.06
N LEU A 131 -23.31 1.67 -9.75
CA LEU A 131 -24.11 0.87 -8.81
C LEU A 131 -25.58 0.76 -9.22
N LYS A 132 -26.21 1.86 -9.63
CA LYS A 132 -27.61 1.86 -10.09
C LYS A 132 -27.81 0.92 -11.29
N THR A 133 -26.83 0.89 -12.18
CA THR A 133 -26.87 0.03 -13.37
C THR A 133 -26.57 -1.43 -13.02
N LEU A 134 -25.67 -1.69 -12.07
CA LEU A 134 -25.38 -3.05 -11.62
C LEU A 134 -26.52 -3.64 -10.78
N GLU A 135 -27.33 -2.81 -10.13
CA GLU A 135 -28.55 -3.23 -9.43
C GLU A 135 -29.67 -3.61 -10.38
N GLU A 136 -29.92 -2.78 -11.38
CA GLU A 136 -30.99 -2.99 -12.37
C GLU A 136 -30.42 -2.97 -13.80
N PRO A 137 -29.63 -4.00 -14.18
CA PRO A 137 -28.95 -4.01 -15.47
C PRO A 137 -29.94 -4.19 -16.61
N PRO A 138 -29.81 -3.40 -17.70
CA PRO A 138 -30.54 -3.69 -18.93
C PRO A 138 -30.16 -5.08 -19.46
N LYS A 139 -31.13 -5.87 -19.94
CA LYS A 139 -30.91 -7.26 -20.41
C LYS A 139 -29.86 -7.42 -21.51
N HIS A 140 -29.56 -6.32 -22.22
CA HIS A 140 -28.60 -6.29 -23.32
C HIS A 140 -27.21 -5.79 -22.91
N VAL A 141 -27.00 -5.43 -21.64
CA VAL A 141 -25.72 -4.90 -21.14
C VAL A 141 -24.99 -5.94 -20.32
N ILE A 142 -23.68 -6.06 -20.56
CA ILE A 142 -22.78 -6.90 -19.75
C ILE A 142 -21.58 -6.07 -19.32
N PHE A 143 -21.26 -6.10 -18.03
CA PHE A 143 -20.07 -5.49 -17.46
C PHE A 143 -18.97 -6.54 -17.23
N ILE A 144 -17.75 -6.19 -17.60
CA ILE A 144 -16.55 -6.95 -17.25
C ILE A 144 -15.59 -5.98 -16.57
N LEU A 145 -15.50 -6.08 -15.25
CA LEU A 145 -14.64 -5.24 -14.41
C LEU A 145 -13.32 -5.97 -14.17
N ALA A 146 -12.19 -5.32 -14.38
CA ALA A 146 -10.88 -5.86 -14.06
C ALA A 146 -10.16 -5.01 -13.01
N THR A 147 -9.50 -5.66 -12.04
CA THR A 147 -8.72 -4.97 -11.00
C THR A 147 -7.52 -5.77 -10.53
N THR A 148 -6.44 -5.07 -10.23
CA THR A 148 -5.30 -5.61 -9.46
C THR A 148 -5.54 -5.54 -7.94
N GLU A 149 -6.36 -4.59 -7.48
CA GLU A 149 -6.57 -4.28 -6.07
C GLU A 149 -8.03 -4.46 -5.66
N ILE A 150 -8.44 -5.69 -5.34
CA ILE A 150 -9.83 -5.99 -4.96
C ILE A 150 -10.27 -5.30 -3.66
N HIS A 151 -9.34 -5.11 -2.72
CA HIS A 151 -9.63 -4.54 -1.41
C HIS A 151 -10.02 -3.06 -1.46
N LYS A 152 -9.70 -2.37 -2.57
CA LYS A 152 -10.14 -0.99 -2.84
C LYS A 152 -11.56 -0.91 -3.38
N LEU A 153 -12.18 -2.02 -3.75
CA LEU A 153 -13.54 -2.03 -4.29
C LEU A 153 -14.60 -2.05 -3.17
N PRO A 154 -15.67 -1.25 -3.28
CA PRO A 154 -16.79 -1.32 -2.36
C PRO A 154 -17.43 -2.71 -2.33
N ALA A 155 -17.83 -3.18 -1.14
CA ALA A 155 -18.53 -4.47 -0.98
C ALA A 155 -19.82 -4.56 -1.81
N THR A 156 -20.45 -3.41 -2.08
CA THR A 156 -21.65 -3.30 -2.92
C THR A 156 -21.42 -3.72 -4.38
N ILE A 157 -20.22 -3.52 -4.93
CA ILE A 157 -19.85 -4.01 -6.26
C ILE A 157 -19.55 -5.51 -6.19
N LEU A 158 -18.81 -5.94 -5.17
CA LEU A 158 -18.43 -7.34 -5.01
C LEU A 158 -19.65 -8.26 -4.90
N SER A 159 -20.72 -7.83 -4.23
CA SER A 159 -21.93 -8.64 -4.07
C SER A 159 -22.78 -8.77 -5.35
N ARG A 160 -22.58 -7.87 -6.33
CA ARG A 160 -23.35 -7.83 -7.58
C ARG A 160 -22.58 -8.36 -8.79
N THR A 161 -21.37 -8.88 -8.56
CA THR A 161 -20.50 -9.37 -9.65
C THR A 161 -20.11 -10.82 -9.45
N GLN A 162 -20.00 -11.56 -10.55
CA GLN A 162 -19.40 -12.88 -10.54
C GLN A 162 -17.87 -12.75 -10.50
N LYS A 163 -17.28 -13.08 -9.35
CA LYS A 163 -15.84 -12.96 -9.13
C LYS A 163 -15.05 -14.13 -9.74
N HIS A 164 -14.02 -13.79 -10.51
CA HIS A 164 -13.00 -14.72 -11.01
C HIS A 164 -11.60 -14.25 -10.58
N SER A 165 -10.94 -15.06 -9.75
CA SER A 165 -9.61 -14.75 -9.22
C SER A 165 -8.51 -15.38 -10.05
N PHE A 166 -7.76 -14.54 -10.76
CA PHE A 166 -6.55 -14.86 -11.51
C PHE A 166 -5.38 -15.02 -10.54
N ARG A 167 -4.54 -16.01 -10.82
CA ARG A 167 -3.36 -16.32 -10.00
C ARG A 167 -2.08 -16.08 -10.79
N LEU A 168 -0.96 -15.90 -10.11
CA LEU A 168 0.34 -15.93 -10.80
C LEU A 168 0.54 -17.30 -11.44
N VAL A 169 1.15 -17.30 -12.61
CA VAL A 169 1.37 -18.51 -13.38
C VAL A 169 2.66 -19.16 -12.90
N PRO A 170 2.68 -20.49 -12.67
CA PRO A 170 3.89 -21.20 -12.29
C PRO A 170 5.04 -20.96 -13.27
N ILE A 171 6.26 -20.74 -12.75
CA ILE A 171 7.47 -20.37 -13.52
C ILE A 171 7.70 -21.35 -14.68
N ASN A 172 7.58 -22.64 -14.42
CA ASN A 172 7.67 -23.72 -15.40
C ASN A 172 6.65 -23.63 -16.55
N LYS A 173 5.44 -23.10 -16.33
CA LYS A 173 4.49 -22.83 -17.42
C LYS A 173 4.87 -21.57 -18.21
N VAL A 174 5.39 -20.55 -17.53
CA VAL A 174 5.86 -19.30 -18.18
C VAL A 174 7.08 -19.59 -19.06
N SER A 175 8.09 -20.27 -18.54
CA SER A 175 9.31 -20.66 -19.26
C SER A 175 8.98 -21.47 -20.54
N LYS A 176 8.10 -22.48 -20.45
CA LYS A 176 7.60 -23.21 -21.63
C LYS A 176 6.93 -22.32 -22.68
N HIS A 177 6.20 -21.30 -22.24
CA HIS A 177 5.57 -20.35 -23.16
C HIS A 177 6.60 -19.41 -23.80
N LEU A 178 7.58 -18.93 -23.03
CA LEU A 178 8.69 -18.14 -23.56
C LEU A 178 9.52 -18.93 -24.58
N ARG A 179 9.76 -20.23 -24.32
CA ARG A 179 10.40 -21.14 -25.29
C ARG A 179 9.64 -21.18 -26.61
N HIS A 180 8.32 -21.37 -26.55
CA HIS A 180 7.47 -21.38 -27.73
C HIS A 180 7.54 -20.08 -28.54
N ILE A 181 7.57 -18.92 -27.85
CA ILE A 181 7.72 -17.61 -28.50
C ILE A 181 9.11 -17.49 -29.13
N SER A 182 10.15 -17.90 -28.41
CA SER A 182 11.54 -17.85 -28.87
C SER A 182 11.74 -18.69 -30.14
N ASP A 183 11.18 -19.89 -30.18
CA ASP A 183 11.23 -20.77 -31.36
C ASP A 183 10.52 -20.16 -32.58
N GLN A 184 9.41 -19.43 -32.37
CA GLN A 184 8.66 -18.82 -33.47
C GLN A 184 9.32 -17.54 -34.01
N GLU A 185 9.95 -16.76 -33.15
CA GLU A 185 10.67 -15.54 -33.54
C GLU A 185 12.14 -15.83 -33.93
N ASN A 186 12.59 -17.09 -33.83
CA ASN A 186 13.99 -17.51 -34.02
C ASN A 186 14.99 -16.80 -33.09
N ILE A 187 14.61 -16.61 -31.83
CA ILE A 187 15.47 -16.03 -30.80
C ILE A 187 16.39 -17.13 -30.25
N ASN A 188 17.70 -16.90 -30.31
CA ASN A 188 18.69 -17.83 -29.80
C ASN A 188 18.92 -17.58 -28.29
N ILE A 189 18.34 -18.43 -27.44
CA ILE A 189 18.34 -18.29 -25.98
C ILE A 189 18.48 -19.65 -25.31
N ASP A 190 19.28 -19.70 -24.24
CA ASP A 190 19.48 -20.90 -23.43
C ASP A 190 18.24 -21.19 -22.56
N ASP A 191 17.94 -22.47 -22.29
CA ASP A 191 16.79 -22.85 -21.47
C ASP A 191 16.92 -22.33 -20.02
N ASP A 192 18.13 -22.29 -19.45
CA ASP A 192 18.40 -21.71 -18.13
C ASP A 192 18.12 -20.19 -18.10
N ALA A 193 18.37 -19.48 -19.21
CA ALA A 193 18.07 -18.05 -19.32
C ALA A 193 16.57 -17.79 -19.37
N LEU A 194 15.77 -18.68 -19.98
CA LEU A 194 14.31 -18.60 -19.98
C LEU A 194 13.72 -18.74 -18.58
N ASP A 195 14.31 -19.62 -17.75
CA ASP A 195 13.88 -19.80 -16.37
C ASP A 195 14.17 -18.54 -15.52
N ILE A 196 15.33 -17.91 -15.69
CA ILE A 196 15.66 -16.63 -15.04
C ILE A 196 14.69 -15.53 -15.47
N LEU A 197 14.37 -15.44 -16.77
CA LEU A 197 13.38 -14.48 -17.28
C LEU A 197 11.99 -14.70 -16.66
N ALA A 198 11.57 -15.96 -16.54
CA ALA A 198 10.29 -16.32 -15.94
C ALA A 198 10.26 -16.05 -14.41
N GLU A 199 11.36 -16.28 -13.70
CA GLU A 199 11.51 -15.96 -12.27
C GLU A 199 11.48 -14.44 -12.05
N HIS A 200 12.22 -13.67 -12.85
CA HIS A 200 12.24 -12.20 -12.76
C HIS A 200 10.90 -11.57 -13.19
N GLY A 201 10.20 -12.20 -14.14
CA GLY A 201 8.83 -11.83 -14.52
C GLY A 201 7.79 -12.14 -13.44
N GLY A 202 8.14 -12.86 -12.36
CA GLY A 202 7.27 -13.09 -11.21
C GLY A 202 5.97 -13.80 -11.55
N GLY A 203 5.94 -14.64 -12.58
CA GLY A 203 4.73 -15.33 -13.05
C GLY A 203 3.75 -14.46 -13.86
N SER A 204 4.16 -13.24 -14.25
CA SER A 204 3.44 -12.35 -15.16
C SER A 204 3.88 -12.58 -16.60
N PHE A 205 2.95 -12.99 -17.48
CA PHE A 205 3.27 -13.18 -18.90
C PHE A 205 3.68 -11.87 -19.57
N ARG A 206 2.99 -10.78 -19.23
CA ARG A 206 3.31 -9.47 -19.81
C ARG A 206 4.75 -9.07 -19.50
N ASP A 207 5.16 -9.20 -18.24
CA ASP A 207 6.48 -8.76 -17.81
C ASP A 207 7.56 -9.71 -18.37
N SER A 208 7.33 -11.02 -18.29
CA SER A 208 8.26 -12.03 -18.81
C SER A 208 8.48 -11.90 -20.33
N ILE A 209 7.41 -11.71 -21.12
CA ILE A 209 7.52 -11.53 -22.58
C ILE A 209 8.15 -10.18 -22.91
N SER A 210 7.89 -9.13 -22.13
CA SER A 210 8.52 -7.82 -22.35
C SER A 210 10.02 -7.87 -22.09
N LEU A 211 10.45 -8.64 -21.08
CA LEU A 211 11.87 -8.89 -20.84
C LEU A 211 12.48 -9.67 -22.01
N LEU A 212 11.85 -10.76 -22.46
CA LEU A 212 12.31 -11.53 -23.63
C LEU A 212 12.49 -10.64 -24.88
N ASP A 213 11.50 -9.78 -25.17
CA ASP A 213 11.55 -8.82 -26.27
C ASP A 213 12.79 -7.91 -26.13
N GLN A 214 13.02 -7.36 -24.94
CA GLN A 214 14.19 -6.51 -24.67
C GLN A 214 15.53 -7.24 -24.86
N VAL A 215 15.68 -8.48 -24.37
CA VAL A 215 16.94 -9.24 -24.52
C VAL A 215 17.18 -9.67 -25.97
N SER A 216 16.11 -9.95 -26.71
CA SER A 216 16.19 -10.34 -28.12
C SER A 216 16.67 -9.21 -29.03
N MET A 217 16.44 -7.94 -28.63
CA MET A 217 16.89 -6.78 -29.39
C MET A 217 18.35 -6.40 -29.11
N SER A 218 18.91 -6.88 -27.99
CA SER A 218 20.20 -6.40 -27.48
C SER A 218 21.37 -7.37 -27.73
N SER A 219 21.09 -8.64 -28.03
CA SER A 219 22.11 -9.66 -28.31
C SER A 219 21.62 -10.72 -29.29
N ASP A 220 22.49 -11.18 -30.19
CA ASP A 220 22.20 -12.30 -31.12
C ASP A 220 22.11 -13.66 -30.41
N HIS A 221 22.75 -13.80 -29.24
CA HIS A 221 22.69 -14.99 -28.39
C HIS A 221 22.52 -14.58 -26.93
N VAL A 222 21.42 -15.00 -26.31
CA VAL A 222 21.10 -14.68 -24.92
C VAL A 222 21.65 -15.78 -24.01
N THR A 223 22.77 -15.51 -23.36
CA THR A 223 23.38 -16.39 -22.34
C THR A 223 22.95 -15.98 -20.93
N VAL A 224 23.09 -16.89 -19.96
CA VAL A 224 22.85 -16.62 -18.53
C VAL A 224 23.71 -15.47 -18.00
N GLU A 225 24.98 -15.40 -18.42
CA GLU A 225 25.91 -14.35 -17.97
C GLU A 225 25.47 -12.97 -18.47
N TYR A 226 25.07 -12.88 -19.74
CA TYR A 226 24.54 -11.64 -20.31
C TYR A 226 23.24 -11.21 -19.61
N LEU A 227 22.35 -12.17 -19.34
CA LEU A 227 21.08 -11.89 -18.68
C LEU A 227 21.27 -11.41 -17.24
N ASN A 228 22.20 -12.02 -16.49
CA ASN A 228 22.55 -11.57 -15.14
C ASN A 228 23.09 -10.14 -15.15
N GLN A 229 23.94 -9.79 -16.12
CA GLN A 229 24.44 -8.43 -16.26
C GLN A 229 23.33 -7.44 -16.62
N LEU A 230 22.41 -7.80 -17.53
CA LEU A 230 21.29 -6.94 -17.94
C LEU A 230 20.29 -6.69 -16.80
N LEU A 231 19.98 -7.73 -16.02
CA LEU A 231 19.01 -7.67 -14.93
C LEU A 231 19.64 -7.19 -13.60
N GLY A 232 20.96 -7.01 -13.54
CA GLY A 232 21.67 -6.65 -12.31
C GLY A 232 21.60 -7.74 -11.25
N LEU A 233 21.66 -9.01 -11.67
CA LEU A 233 21.60 -10.18 -10.80
C LEU A 233 23.00 -10.68 -10.48
N ALA A 234 23.26 -11.00 -9.21
CA ALA A 234 24.50 -11.66 -8.83
C ALA A 234 24.43 -13.13 -9.28
N PRO A 235 25.45 -13.66 -9.94
CA PRO A 235 25.51 -15.09 -10.24
C PRO A 235 25.47 -15.92 -8.96
N ASP A 236 24.81 -17.08 -8.99
CA ASP A 236 24.64 -17.96 -7.81
C ASP A 236 25.98 -18.33 -7.15
N ILE A 237 27.05 -18.46 -7.94
CA ILE A 237 28.42 -18.70 -7.46
C ILE A 237 28.87 -17.63 -6.44
N TYR A 238 28.50 -16.35 -6.65
CA TYR A 238 28.84 -15.28 -5.71
C TYR A 238 28.01 -15.36 -4.44
N LEU A 239 26.72 -15.72 -4.53
CA LEU A 239 25.85 -15.92 -3.37
C LEU A 239 26.33 -17.10 -2.51
N GLU A 240 26.72 -18.21 -3.14
CA GLU A 240 27.33 -19.37 -2.47
C GLU A 240 28.63 -19.01 -1.77
N LYS A 241 29.51 -18.25 -2.44
CA LYS A 241 30.77 -17.77 -1.85
C LYS A 241 30.51 -16.89 -0.64
N ILE A 242 29.61 -15.91 -0.73
CA ILE A 242 29.23 -15.06 0.42
C ILE A 242 28.82 -15.94 1.60
N LEU A 243 27.95 -16.93 1.37
CA LEU A 243 27.48 -17.82 2.43
C LEU A 243 28.59 -18.72 2.99
N SER A 244 29.47 -19.26 2.15
CA SER A 244 30.62 -20.03 2.62
C SER A 244 31.56 -19.20 3.50
N HIS A 245 31.85 -17.95 3.11
CA HIS A 245 32.70 -17.05 3.88
C HIS A 245 32.03 -16.55 5.16
N THR A 246 30.71 -16.39 5.17
CA THR A 246 29.98 -16.12 6.43
C THR A 246 30.14 -17.28 7.41
N LYS A 247 30.13 -18.53 6.95
CA LYS A 247 30.36 -19.71 7.80
C LYS A 247 31.79 -19.78 8.34
N THR A 248 32.78 -19.46 7.52
CA THR A 248 34.20 -19.49 7.93
C THR A 248 34.66 -18.23 8.67
N GLY A 249 33.80 -17.21 8.80
CA GLY A 249 34.12 -15.95 9.47
C GLY A 249 35.03 -15.00 8.69
N ASP A 250 35.23 -15.21 7.38
CA ASP A 250 36.17 -14.42 6.57
C ASP A 250 35.50 -13.16 5.99
N TRP A 251 35.45 -12.10 6.79
CA TRP A 251 34.84 -10.82 6.39
C TRP A 251 35.58 -10.12 5.24
N SER A 252 36.89 -10.35 5.10
CA SER A 252 37.72 -9.66 4.08
C SER A 252 37.33 -10.15 2.69
N SER A 253 37.15 -11.46 2.54
CA SER A 253 36.67 -12.07 1.31
C SER A 253 35.23 -11.65 0.98
N ILE A 254 34.34 -11.57 1.99
CA ILE A 254 32.96 -11.08 1.80
C ILE A 254 32.97 -9.64 1.26
N LYS A 255 33.76 -8.74 1.87
CA LYS A 255 33.85 -7.35 1.43
C LYS A 255 34.40 -7.22 0.01
N SER A 256 35.41 -8.02 -0.34
CA SER A 256 35.94 -8.04 -1.70
C SER A 256 34.85 -8.44 -2.70
N ILE A 257 34.08 -9.48 -2.40
CA ILE A 257 32.98 -9.93 -3.25
C ILE A 257 31.88 -8.86 -3.38
N LEU A 258 31.50 -8.21 -2.28
CA LEU A 258 30.48 -7.16 -2.31
C LEU A 258 30.93 -5.96 -3.15
N ASN A 259 32.20 -5.53 -3.01
CA ASN A 259 32.76 -4.48 -3.85
C ASN A 259 32.79 -4.88 -5.34
N ASP A 260 33.18 -6.12 -5.65
CA ASP A 260 33.17 -6.62 -7.04
C ASP A 260 31.75 -6.60 -7.64
N LEU A 261 30.72 -6.93 -6.85
CA LEU A 261 29.32 -6.89 -7.28
C LEU A 261 28.84 -5.44 -7.49
N GLU A 262 29.26 -4.51 -6.63
CA GLU A 262 28.96 -3.09 -6.79
C GLU A 262 29.64 -2.47 -8.00
N GLU A 263 30.90 -2.82 -8.29
CA GLU A 263 31.61 -2.40 -9.50
C GLU A 263 30.92 -2.88 -10.77
N ARG A 264 30.19 -4.00 -10.70
CA ARG A 264 29.32 -4.52 -11.77
C ARG A 264 27.96 -3.82 -11.85
N GLY A 265 27.67 -2.87 -10.95
CA GLY A 265 26.45 -2.07 -10.95
C GLY A 265 25.30 -2.64 -10.10
N LEU A 266 25.55 -3.65 -9.27
CA LEU A 266 24.52 -4.21 -8.39
C LEU A 266 24.32 -3.34 -7.16
N THR A 267 23.07 -3.17 -6.74
CA THR A 267 22.72 -2.44 -5.52
C THR A 267 22.67 -3.38 -4.32
N ALA A 268 23.00 -2.87 -3.13
CA ALA A 268 22.90 -3.64 -1.88
C ALA A 268 21.50 -4.24 -1.65
N ASN A 269 20.43 -3.52 -2.06
CA ASN A 269 19.06 -4.01 -1.99
C ASN A 269 18.83 -5.24 -2.88
N MET A 270 19.33 -5.23 -4.10
CA MET A 270 19.24 -6.36 -5.03
C MET A 270 19.98 -7.58 -4.47
N ILE A 271 21.19 -7.38 -3.97
CA ILE A 271 22.01 -8.44 -3.36
C ILE A 271 21.28 -9.02 -2.13
N ALA A 272 20.73 -8.17 -1.27
CA ALA A 272 19.97 -8.60 -0.11
C ALA A 272 18.72 -9.41 -0.50
N GLU A 273 17.95 -8.96 -1.50
CA GLU A 273 16.76 -9.67 -1.98
C GLU A 273 17.12 -11.06 -2.55
N GLN A 274 18.22 -11.14 -3.31
CA GLN A 274 18.73 -12.40 -3.83
C GLN A 274 19.19 -13.35 -2.72
N LEU A 275 19.94 -12.84 -1.72
CA LEU A 275 20.35 -13.62 -0.56
C LEU A 275 19.13 -14.12 0.23
N ILE A 276 18.09 -13.30 0.43
CA ILE A 276 16.85 -13.72 1.10
C ILE A 276 16.19 -14.87 0.32
N LYS A 277 16.06 -14.76 -1.01
CA LYS A 277 15.48 -15.82 -1.85
C LYS A 277 16.30 -17.11 -1.78
N TYR A 278 17.61 -17.01 -1.86
CA TYR A 278 18.52 -18.15 -1.80
C TYR A 278 18.49 -18.83 -0.43
N LEU A 279 18.56 -18.06 0.65
CA LEU A 279 18.46 -18.56 2.02
C LEU A 279 17.10 -19.19 2.31
N SER A 280 16.01 -18.63 1.77
CA SER A 280 14.68 -19.21 1.90
C SER A 280 14.64 -20.62 1.28
N LYS A 281 15.21 -20.81 0.08
CA LYS A 281 15.34 -22.14 -0.57
C LYS A 281 16.14 -23.11 0.31
N LEU A 282 17.21 -22.64 0.95
CA LEU A 282 18.03 -23.46 1.87
C LEU A 282 17.30 -23.82 3.17
N ILE A 283 16.54 -22.91 3.79
CA ILE A 283 15.81 -23.18 5.05
C ILE A 283 14.82 -24.33 4.88
N TYR A 284 14.10 -24.38 3.75
CA TYR A 284 13.18 -25.48 3.47
C TYR A 284 13.88 -26.83 3.30
N SER A 285 15.16 -26.83 2.96
CA SER A 285 15.98 -28.04 2.76
C SER A 285 16.73 -28.45 4.03
N SER A 286 17.25 -27.47 4.78
CA SER A 286 18.10 -27.64 5.97
C SER A 286 17.84 -26.49 6.96
N PRO A 287 16.99 -26.67 7.98
CA PRO A 287 16.69 -25.63 8.95
C PRO A 287 17.89 -25.39 9.88
N ASP A 288 18.46 -24.17 9.80
CA ASP A 288 19.56 -23.72 10.66
C ASP A 288 19.18 -22.39 11.34
N ARG A 289 19.37 -22.32 12.66
CA ARG A 289 19.07 -21.13 13.46
C ARG A 289 19.90 -19.92 13.02
N GLN A 290 21.10 -20.14 12.51
CA GLN A 290 21.96 -19.06 12.03
C GLN A 290 21.44 -18.47 10.72
N ILE A 291 21.02 -19.33 9.79
CA ILE A 291 20.42 -18.89 8.52
C ILE A 291 19.15 -18.07 8.79
N LEU A 292 18.34 -18.45 9.78
CA LEU A 292 17.16 -17.70 10.19
C LEU A 292 17.51 -16.30 10.74
N ASN A 293 18.60 -16.18 11.52
CA ASN A 293 19.04 -14.88 12.03
C ASN A 293 19.52 -13.96 10.91
N ILE A 294 20.32 -14.50 9.97
CA ILE A 294 20.78 -13.76 8.79
C ILE A 294 19.58 -13.30 7.96
N LEU A 295 18.61 -14.18 7.71
CA LEU A 295 17.42 -13.85 6.93
C LEU A 295 16.60 -12.74 7.59
N ASN A 296 16.39 -12.78 8.91
CA ASN A 296 15.69 -11.71 9.64
C ASN A 296 16.39 -10.36 9.49
N ASN A 297 17.71 -10.33 9.66
CA ASN A 297 18.48 -9.10 9.57
C ASN A 297 18.58 -8.57 8.12
N LEU A 298 18.59 -9.46 7.11
CA LEU A 298 18.56 -9.07 5.69
C LEU A 298 17.23 -8.42 5.28
N MET A 299 16.09 -8.83 5.88
CA MET A 299 14.79 -8.22 5.59
C MET A 299 14.74 -6.72 5.94
N GLU A 300 15.57 -6.28 6.89
CA GLU A 300 15.66 -4.87 7.29
C GLU A 300 16.50 -4.00 6.33
N VAL A 301 17.28 -4.61 5.43
CA VAL A 301 18.17 -3.89 4.50
C VAL A 301 17.39 -2.97 3.56
N ASN A 302 16.24 -3.44 3.06
CA ASN A 302 15.42 -2.67 2.13
C ASN A 302 14.80 -1.41 2.76
N GLY A 303 14.64 -1.37 4.09
CA GLY A 303 14.11 -0.22 4.82
C GLY A 303 15.18 0.71 5.41
N ALA A 304 16.46 0.38 5.28
CA ALA A 304 17.55 1.14 5.89
C ALA A 304 17.88 2.42 5.12
N TYR A 305 18.22 3.50 5.84
CA TYR A 305 18.66 4.76 5.24
C TYR A 305 20.00 4.61 4.46
N TYR A 306 20.86 3.70 4.92
CA TYR A 306 22.09 3.29 4.23
C TYR A 306 22.08 1.76 4.00
N PRO A 307 21.46 1.28 2.91
CA PRO A 307 21.31 -0.16 2.65
C PRO A 307 22.64 -0.91 2.57
N LYS A 308 23.68 -0.30 1.98
CA LYS A 308 25.02 -0.88 1.91
C LYS A 308 25.61 -1.15 3.29
N LEU A 309 25.65 -0.13 4.15
CA LEU A 309 26.18 -0.27 5.52
C LEU A 309 25.38 -1.30 6.33
N LYS A 310 24.06 -1.34 6.15
CA LYS A 310 23.22 -2.35 6.79
C LYS A 310 23.56 -3.76 6.28
N LEU A 311 23.67 -3.97 4.97
CA LEU A 311 24.07 -5.25 4.38
C LEU A 311 25.44 -5.71 4.90
N ASP A 312 26.44 -4.82 4.90
CA ASP A 312 27.77 -5.09 5.43
C ASP A 312 27.69 -5.49 6.90
N SER A 313 26.94 -4.75 7.72
CA SER A 313 26.80 -5.04 9.16
C SER A 313 26.16 -6.41 9.42
N VAL A 314 25.16 -6.79 8.62
CA VAL A 314 24.46 -8.08 8.74
C VAL A 314 25.41 -9.23 8.45
N LEU A 315 26.19 -9.12 7.37
CA LEU A 315 27.12 -10.16 6.96
C LEU A 315 28.33 -10.26 7.89
N ILE A 316 28.82 -9.13 8.42
CA ILE A 316 29.90 -9.09 9.42
C ILE A 316 29.43 -9.70 10.73
N GLU A 317 28.25 -9.34 11.24
CA GLU A 317 27.69 -9.90 12.48
C GLU A 317 27.52 -11.42 12.36
N ALA A 318 27.02 -11.89 11.21
CA ALA A 318 26.90 -13.32 10.90
C ALA A 318 28.26 -14.04 10.89
N ALA A 319 29.28 -13.43 10.28
CA ALA A 319 30.64 -13.96 10.24
C ALA A 319 31.28 -14.02 11.64
N MET A 320 31.06 -12.99 12.47
CA MET A 320 31.58 -12.92 13.83
C MET A 320 30.94 -13.96 14.77
N ALA A 321 29.63 -14.20 14.64
CA ALA A 321 28.92 -15.20 15.44
C ALA A 321 29.47 -16.63 15.25
N ASN A 322 30.08 -16.92 14.10
CA ASN A 322 30.71 -18.20 13.81
C ASN A 322 32.10 -18.34 14.44
N MET A 323 32.88 -17.26 14.49
CA MET A 323 34.17 -17.24 15.18
C MET A 323 34.05 -17.49 16.69
N THR A 324 32.98 -17.01 17.33
CA THR A 324 32.73 -17.26 18.76
C THR A 324 32.27 -18.69 19.06
N SER A 325 31.75 -19.42 18.07
CA SER A 325 31.28 -20.80 18.26
C SER A 325 32.40 -21.85 18.25
N GLU A 326 33.57 -21.53 17.67
CA GLU A 326 34.74 -22.43 17.65
C GLU A 326 35.67 -22.29 18.88
N GLN A 327 35.48 -21.27 19.73
CA GLN A 327 36.29 -21.05 20.93
C GLN A 327 35.46 -21.10 22.23
N SER A 328 35.01 -22.30 22.59
CA SER A 328 34.72 -22.62 23.99
C SER A 328 35.83 -23.54 24.52
N PRO A 329 36.68 -23.10 25.47
CA PRO A 329 37.57 -24.01 26.19
C PRO A 329 36.71 -24.99 27.00
N GLN A 330 36.85 -26.28 26.71
CA GLN A 330 36.33 -27.34 27.56
C GLN A 330 36.99 -27.23 28.94
N GLN A 331 36.25 -26.75 29.94
CA GLN A 331 36.60 -27.04 31.33
C GLN A 331 36.19 -28.50 31.62
N PRO A 332 37.11 -29.35 32.08
CA PRO A 332 36.77 -30.72 32.44
C PRO A 332 35.94 -30.72 33.72
N THR A 333 34.66 -31.06 33.61
CA THR A 333 33.83 -31.44 34.76
C THR A 333 34.35 -32.77 35.32
N GLN A 334 35.18 -32.68 36.36
CA GLN A 334 35.44 -33.81 37.25
C GLN A 334 34.15 -34.17 37.97
N TYR A 335 33.51 -35.24 37.53
CA TYR A 335 32.56 -35.99 38.34
C TYR A 335 33.34 -36.62 39.52
N LYS A 336 33.07 -36.17 40.74
CA LYS A 336 33.27 -36.97 41.94
C LYS A 336 31.91 -37.29 42.56
N SER A 337 31.60 -38.57 42.48
CA SER A 337 30.48 -39.27 43.11
C SER A 337 30.56 -39.20 44.63
N ALA A 338 29.43 -38.94 45.29
CA ALA A 338 29.16 -39.41 46.64
C ALA A 338 27.63 -39.43 46.89
N GLU A 339 27.06 -40.63 46.95
CA GLU A 339 25.81 -40.93 47.66
C GLU A 339 26.17 -41.54 49.06
N PRO A 340 25.21 -41.95 49.91
CA PRO A 340 24.27 -41.16 50.71
C PRO A 340 24.28 -41.57 52.22
N LYS A 341 23.57 -40.85 53.11
CA LYS A 341 22.91 -41.33 54.37
C LYS A 341 22.38 -40.12 55.18
N ALA A 342 21.05 -39.95 55.30
CA ALA A 342 20.12 -40.45 56.34
C ALA A 342 20.09 -39.56 57.60
N THR A 343 19.09 -38.67 57.74
CA THR A 343 17.83 -38.78 58.54
C THR A 343 18.00 -38.19 59.95
N THR A 344 17.15 -37.27 60.43
CA THR A 344 16.01 -37.51 61.36
C THR A 344 15.22 -36.19 61.54
N GLN A 345 13.97 -36.09 61.04
CA GLN A 345 12.64 -36.00 61.74
C GLN A 345 12.42 -34.73 62.59
N GLU A 346 11.25 -34.12 62.78
CA GLU A 346 9.84 -34.20 62.35
C GLU A 346 9.24 -32.83 62.78
N THR A 347 8.17 -32.25 62.22
CA THR A 347 6.76 -32.51 62.60
C THR A 347 5.84 -31.66 61.69
N ILE A 348 4.67 -32.21 61.31
CA ILE A 348 3.52 -31.51 60.68
C ILE A 348 2.40 -31.45 61.72
N PRO A 349 1.57 -30.38 61.78
CA PRO A 349 0.16 -30.58 61.43
C PRO A 349 -0.43 -29.53 60.45
N GLN A 350 -1.23 -30.00 59.49
CA GLN A 350 -2.31 -29.29 58.77
C GLN A 350 -3.48 -29.00 59.76
N LEU A 351 -4.55 -28.19 59.57
CA LEU A 351 -5.27 -27.49 58.49
C LEU A 351 -5.79 -26.16 59.11
N ILE A 352 -6.13 -25.09 58.36
CA ILE A 352 -7.50 -24.75 57.89
C ILE A 352 -7.40 -23.49 56.97
N LYS A 353 -8.08 -23.51 55.82
CA LYS A 353 -8.53 -22.35 55.00
C LYS A 353 -9.99 -22.04 55.38
N PRO A 354 -10.58 -20.81 55.22
CA PRO A 354 -10.57 -20.05 53.95
C PRO A 354 -10.76 -18.50 54.01
N LYS A 355 -10.71 -17.90 52.80
CA LYS A 355 -11.43 -16.70 52.29
C LYS A 355 -10.79 -15.30 52.39
N ALA A 356 -11.24 -14.48 51.44
CA ALA A 356 -10.71 -13.20 50.95
C ALA A 356 -11.38 -11.97 51.59
N GLU A 357 -10.69 -10.83 51.55
CA GLU A 357 -11.09 -9.43 51.81
C GLU A 357 -9.94 -8.59 51.18
N GLU A 358 -10.08 -7.62 50.27
CA GLU A 358 -11.01 -6.50 50.04
C GLU A 358 -11.06 -5.50 51.20
N GLU A 359 -10.32 -4.38 51.07
CA GLU A 359 -10.51 -3.20 51.91
C GLU A 359 -10.36 -1.89 51.11
N ALA A 360 -11.41 -1.09 51.21
CA ALA A 360 -11.48 0.37 51.21
C ALA A 360 -12.42 0.74 52.40
N PRO A 361 -12.73 2.02 52.69
CA PRO A 361 -11.93 3.24 52.88
C PRO A 361 -12.17 3.83 54.29
N VAL A 362 -11.52 4.96 54.65
CA VAL A 362 -11.96 5.81 55.79
C VAL A 362 -11.77 7.31 55.49
N GLU A 363 -12.85 8.09 55.61
CA GLU A 363 -12.93 9.56 55.66
C GLU A 363 -12.92 10.09 57.10
N VAL A 364 -12.73 11.40 57.31
CA VAL A 364 -13.69 12.36 57.95
C VAL A 364 -13.05 13.74 58.27
N ASN A 365 -13.58 14.76 57.56
CA ASN A 365 -14.06 16.13 57.89
C ASN A 365 -13.24 17.26 58.57
N ALA A 366 -13.41 18.49 58.03
CA ALA A 366 -14.11 19.67 58.63
C ALA A 366 -14.29 20.79 57.55
N GLU A 367 -15.52 21.15 57.16
CA GLU A 367 -16.26 22.43 57.41
C GLU A 367 -15.60 23.70 56.82
N GLU A 368 -16.25 24.67 56.14
CA GLU A 368 -17.63 25.16 56.20
C GLU A 368 -18.00 26.03 54.96
N ASN A 369 -19.25 26.52 54.96
CA ASN A 369 -20.14 26.94 53.88
C ASN A 369 -20.13 28.47 53.56
N ILE A 370 -20.75 28.91 52.45
CA ILE A 370 -21.74 30.03 52.31
C ILE A 370 -21.90 30.55 50.86
N GLU A 371 -23.17 30.82 50.54
CA GLU A 371 -23.86 31.23 49.32
C GLU A 371 -23.49 32.58 48.65
N ALA A 372 -24.01 32.67 47.42
CA ALA A 372 -24.19 33.80 46.50
C ALA A 372 -24.41 35.22 47.07
N GLN A 373 -23.88 36.23 46.36
CA GLN A 373 -24.63 37.45 46.00
C GLN A 373 -23.98 38.29 44.88
N LYS A 374 -24.84 38.75 43.97
CA LYS A 374 -24.61 39.79 42.95
C LYS A 374 -24.40 41.16 43.62
N SER A 375 -23.55 42.01 43.04
CA SER A 375 -23.93 43.31 42.43
C SER A 375 -22.80 44.35 42.51
N SER A 376 -22.44 44.84 41.32
CA SER A 376 -22.05 46.21 40.97
C SER A 376 -21.18 47.03 41.94
N THR A 377 -19.98 47.37 41.48
CA THR A 377 -19.49 48.76 41.46
C THR A 377 -18.34 48.90 40.45
N GLU A 378 -18.64 49.51 39.31
CA GLU A 378 -17.65 50.22 38.47
C GLU A 378 -17.23 51.54 39.15
N PRO A 379 -16.25 52.31 38.65
CA PRO A 379 -15.12 51.99 37.76
C PRO A 379 -13.79 52.66 38.21
N LYS A 380 -12.66 52.30 37.55
CA LYS A 380 -11.59 53.25 37.16
C LYS A 380 -10.73 52.65 36.04
N ASN A 381 -10.97 53.17 34.82
CA ASN A 381 -10.24 53.07 33.54
C ASN A 381 -8.70 53.13 33.70
N SER A 382 -7.83 52.65 32.81
CA SER A 382 -7.78 52.42 31.34
C SER A 382 -6.44 51.68 31.09
N ILE A 383 -6.24 50.74 30.17
CA ILE A 383 -6.38 50.81 28.71
C ILE A 383 -6.62 49.36 28.24
N THR A 384 -7.85 49.04 27.81
CA THR A 384 -8.12 47.85 27.00
C THR A 384 -8.08 48.29 25.55
N GLU A 385 -6.98 48.04 24.85
CA GLU A 385 -7.02 48.04 23.39
C GLU A 385 -7.88 46.85 22.96
N ASP A 386 -9.02 47.15 22.36
CA ASP A 386 -9.99 46.16 21.89
C ASP A 386 -9.30 45.23 20.87
N ILE A 387 -9.02 43.98 21.26
CA ILE A 387 -8.39 43.00 20.36
C ILE A 387 -9.18 42.82 19.05
N THR A 388 -10.49 43.10 19.09
CA THR A 388 -11.39 43.12 17.94
C THR A 388 -10.99 44.13 16.84
N GLN A 389 -10.30 45.23 17.18
CA GLN A 389 -9.83 46.22 16.21
C GLN A 389 -8.45 45.88 15.62
N ILE A 390 -7.62 45.15 16.35
CA ILE A 390 -6.24 44.80 15.94
C ILE A 390 -6.22 43.45 15.20
N TRP A 391 -7.14 42.55 15.52
CA TRP A 391 -7.26 41.21 14.91
C TRP A 391 -7.34 41.20 13.38
N PRO A 392 -8.09 42.10 12.71
CA PRO A 392 -8.11 42.16 11.25
C PRO A 392 -6.73 42.46 10.66
N LYS A 393 -5.93 43.30 11.33
CA LYS A 393 -4.56 43.66 10.89
C LYS A 393 -3.62 42.47 11.05
N ILE A 394 -3.71 41.76 12.18
CA ILE A 394 -2.96 40.51 12.43
C ILE A 394 -3.29 39.46 11.37
N LEU A 395 -4.58 39.27 11.05
CA LEU A 395 -5.00 38.33 10.02
C LEU A 395 -4.45 38.68 8.63
N THR A 396 -4.37 39.95 8.25
CA THR A 396 -3.72 40.35 6.99
C THR A 396 -2.23 40.07 6.98
N THR A 397 -1.50 40.40 8.05
CA THR A 397 -0.04 40.16 8.13
C THR A 397 0.30 38.67 8.15
N VAL A 398 -0.50 37.86 8.87
CA VAL A 398 -0.32 36.40 8.88
C VAL A 398 -0.66 35.78 7.52
N LYS A 399 -1.61 36.34 6.76
CA LYS A 399 -1.90 35.86 5.40
C LYS A 399 -0.71 36.00 4.46
N GLU A 400 0.08 37.08 4.60
CA GLU A 400 1.29 37.30 3.81
C GLU A 400 2.43 36.35 4.20
N LYS A 401 2.57 36.03 5.50
CA LYS A 401 3.61 35.11 5.99
C LYS A 401 3.25 33.63 5.81
N ASN A 402 1.97 33.23 6.00
CA ASN A 402 1.53 31.84 5.88
C ASN A 402 0.00 31.69 5.67
N ASN A 403 -0.39 31.30 4.45
CA ASN A 403 -1.80 31.12 4.08
C ASN A 403 -2.53 30.00 4.86
N SER A 404 -1.81 28.95 5.29
CA SER A 404 -2.41 27.85 6.08
C SER A 404 -2.73 28.30 7.51
N LEU A 405 -1.84 29.08 8.14
CA LEU A 405 -2.06 29.64 9.47
C LEU A 405 -3.21 30.65 9.47
N TYR A 406 -3.32 31.46 8.41
CA TYR A 406 -4.44 32.39 8.21
C TYR A 406 -5.81 31.68 8.24
N THR A 407 -5.94 30.53 7.56
CA THR A 407 -7.20 29.78 7.55
C THR A 407 -7.58 29.26 8.93
N LEU A 408 -6.59 28.85 9.73
CA LEU A 408 -6.80 28.38 11.10
C LEU A 408 -7.19 29.54 12.03
N LEU A 409 -6.49 30.67 11.95
CA LEU A 409 -6.77 31.86 12.77
C LEU A 409 -8.10 32.53 12.43
N LYS A 410 -8.52 32.50 11.15
CA LYS A 410 -9.85 32.98 10.74
C LYS A 410 -10.98 32.15 11.35
N SER A 411 -10.71 30.88 11.66
CA SER A 411 -11.66 29.97 12.29
C SER A 411 -11.58 29.93 13.82
N SER A 412 -10.67 30.71 14.43
CA SER A 412 -10.49 30.82 15.88
C SER A 412 -11.10 32.12 16.43
N GLU A 413 -11.67 32.05 17.63
CA GLU A 413 -12.09 33.23 18.38
C GLU A 413 -10.94 33.64 19.33
N PRO A 414 -10.29 34.80 19.10
CA PRO A 414 -9.27 35.31 20.01
C PRO A 414 -9.90 35.96 21.24
N ALA A 415 -9.31 35.72 22.40
CA ALA A 415 -9.56 36.49 23.61
C ALA A 415 -8.22 36.91 24.22
N LEU A 416 -8.03 38.20 24.43
CA LEU A 416 -6.87 38.73 25.16
C LEU A 416 -7.34 39.13 26.55
N VAL A 417 -6.73 38.53 27.56
CA VAL A 417 -6.90 38.95 28.95
C VAL A 417 -5.49 39.17 29.49
N ASP A 418 -5.26 40.38 29.99
CA ASP A 418 -3.96 40.88 30.45
C ASP A 418 -2.86 40.76 29.37
N ASP A 419 -2.02 39.72 29.44
CA ASP A 419 -0.87 39.48 28.55
C ASP A 419 -0.90 38.06 27.94
N THR A 420 -2.07 37.43 27.97
CA THR A 420 -2.28 36.05 27.47
C THR A 420 -3.27 36.05 26.31
N LEU A 421 -2.83 35.58 25.16
CA LEU A 421 -3.66 35.41 23.97
C LEU A 421 -4.26 33.99 23.97
N THR A 422 -5.54 33.90 24.31
CA THR A 422 -6.28 32.64 24.26
C THR A 422 -6.97 32.47 22.91
N LEU A 423 -6.54 31.48 22.14
CA LEU A 423 -7.15 31.09 20.87
C LEU A 423 -8.11 29.92 21.08
N LYS A 424 -9.41 30.21 21.00
CA LYS A 424 -10.44 29.17 21.09
C LYS A 424 -10.68 28.54 19.73
N VAL A 425 -10.42 27.24 19.64
CA VAL A 425 -10.55 26.45 18.41
C VAL A 425 -11.56 25.33 18.57
N ARG A 426 -12.28 25.01 17.48
CA ARG A 426 -13.38 24.05 17.50
C ARG A 426 -12.94 22.58 17.56
N PHE A 427 -11.77 22.24 16.98
CA PHE A 427 -11.33 20.85 16.83
C PHE A 427 -9.98 20.60 17.52
N PRO A 428 -9.80 19.46 18.21
CA PRO A 428 -8.52 19.09 18.84
C PRO A 428 -7.34 19.04 17.86
N PHE A 429 -7.58 18.69 16.59
CA PHE A 429 -6.55 18.72 15.55
C PHE A 429 -6.05 20.14 15.23
N HIS A 430 -6.93 21.14 15.26
CA HIS A 430 -6.53 22.54 15.08
C HIS A 430 -5.69 23.02 16.26
N LYS A 431 -6.02 22.57 17.48
CA LYS A 431 -5.21 22.81 18.68
C LYS A 431 -3.81 22.22 18.51
N LYS A 432 -3.70 20.93 18.13
CA LYS A 432 -2.41 20.24 17.94
C LYS A 432 -1.52 20.91 16.87
N LYS A 433 -2.13 21.51 15.83
CA LYS A 433 -1.41 22.31 14.83
C LYS A 433 -1.02 23.70 15.33
N LEU A 434 -1.88 24.40 16.07
CA LEU A 434 -1.57 25.72 16.61
C LEU A 434 -0.61 25.67 17.82
N ASP A 435 -0.50 24.53 18.48
CA ASP A 435 0.47 24.27 19.56
C ASP A 435 1.88 23.94 19.07
N ASP A 436 2.07 23.72 17.76
CA ASP A 436 3.39 23.53 17.18
C ASP A 436 4.24 24.81 17.33
N HIS A 437 5.47 24.65 17.81
CA HIS A 437 6.39 25.75 18.15
C HIS A 437 6.60 26.70 16.98
N LYS A 438 6.58 26.18 15.74
CA LYS A 438 6.72 26.96 14.52
C LYS A 438 5.57 27.96 14.32
N TYR A 439 4.33 27.57 14.62
CA TYR A 439 3.17 28.44 14.45
C TYR A 439 3.01 29.41 15.62
N LYS A 440 3.33 29.01 16.85
CA LYS A 440 3.38 29.92 18.00
C LYS A 440 4.40 31.04 17.81
N SER A 441 5.61 30.73 17.33
CA SER A 441 6.64 31.74 17.03
C SER A 441 6.14 32.78 16.03
N ILE A 442 5.52 32.33 14.93
CA ILE A 442 4.98 33.24 13.90
C ILE A 442 3.87 34.13 14.46
N ILE A 443 2.99 33.58 15.31
CA ILE A 443 1.92 34.36 15.95
C ILE A 443 2.52 35.39 16.89
N CYS A 444 3.45 35.01 17.78
CA CYS A 444 4.12 35.92 18.71
C CYS A 444 4.90 37.03 17.99
N GLU A 445 5.68 36.70 16.95
CA GLU A 445 6.41 37.68 16.13
C GLU A 445 5.46 38.68 15.46
N THR A 446 4.35 38.20 14.88
CA THR A 446 3.36 39.10 14.26
C THR A 446 2.60 39.95 15.28
N PHE A 447 2.46 39.47 16.51
CA PHE A 447 1.83 40.22 17.59
C PHE A 447 2.78 41.30 18.10
N GLU A 448 4.04 40.97 18.35
CA GLU A 448 5.09 41.89 18.80
C GLU A 448 5.33 43.02 17.77
N GLU A 449 5.34 42.71 16.47
CA GLU A 449 5.43 43.70 15.38
C GLU A 449 4.30 44.75 15.43
N ILE A 450 3.12 44.37 15.92
CA ILE A 450 1.90 45.20 15.84
C ILE A 450 1.56 45.89 17.16
N THR A 451 1.69 45.20 18.30
CA THR A 451 1.31 45.71 19.63
C THR A 451 2.51 46.07 20.51
N ARG A 452 3.75 45.75 20.09
CA ARG A 452 4.99 45.90 20.89
C ARG A 452 4.95 45.16 22.24
N SER A 453 4.05 44.19 22.39
CA SER A 453 3.99 43.25 23.50
C SER A 453 4.03 41.82 22.96
N ALA A 454 4.68 40.91 23.69
CA ALA A 454 4.81 39.51 23.31
C ALA A 454 3.93 38.65 24.22
N PRO A 455 2.63 38.49 23.90
CA PRO A 455 1.73 37.74 24.77
C PRO A 455 2.00 36.24 24.72
N GLU A 456 1.71 35.56 25.82
CA GLU A 456 1.76 34.10 25.90
C GLU A 456 0.54 33.49 25.16
N VAL A 457 0.77 32.58 24.21
CA VAL A 457 -0.29 32.01 23.36
C VAL A 457 -0.80 30.70 23.93
N ILE A 458 -2.03 30.71 24.46
CA ILE A 458 -2.73 29.55 24.99
C ILE A 458 -3.82 29.12 24.00
N THR A 459 -3.91 27.82 23.71
CA THR A 459 -4.92 27.27 22.80
C THR A 459 -5.93 26.41 23.58
N GLU A 460 -7.21 26.78 23.48
CA GLU A 460 -8.29 26.08 24.16
C GLU A 460 -9.27 25.48 23.16
N VAL A 461 -9.78 24.28 23.45
CA VAL A 461 -10.84 23.67 22.63
C VAL A 461 -12.19 24.05 23.21
N ASN A 462 -13.01 24.75 22.41
CA ASN A 462 -14.39 25.04 22.78
C ASN A 462 -15.33 24.68 21.63
N SER A 463 -16.20 23.70 21.85
CA SER A 463 -17.17 23.17 20.87
C SER A 463 -18.34 24.14 20.58
N SER A 464 -18.41 25.29 21.26
CA SER A 464 -19.52 26.25 21.20
C SER A 464 -19.35 27.38 20.17
N VAL A 465 -18.20 27.45 19.47
CA VAL A 465 -17.88 28.50 18.49
C VAL A 465 -18.81 28.41 17.27
N LYS A 466 -19.52 29.51 16.96
CA LYS A 466 -20.51 29.58 15.87
C LYS A 466 -19.82 29.48 14.49
N PRO A 467 -20.41 28.77 13.51
CA PRO A 467 -19.86 28.69 12.15
C PRO A 467 -19.96 30.05 11.43
N PRO A 468 -19.08 30.32 10.44
CA PRO A 468 -19.19 31.53 9.63
C PRO A 468 -20.54 31.54 8.89
N LEU A 469 -21.23 32.68 8.95
CA LEU A 469 -22.53 32.91 8.28
C LEU A 469 -22.34 32.82 6.76
N ILE A 470 -22.72 31.68 6.18
CA ILE A 470 -22.94 31.53 4.73
C ILE A 470 -24.41 31.88 4.49
N LYS A 471 -24.68 32.89 3.66
CA LYS A 471 -26.06 33.24 3.24
C LYS A 471 -26.69 32.03 2.50
N PRO A 472 -27.95 31.68 2.77
CA PRO A 472 -28.54 30.45 2.27
C PRO A 472 -28.84 30.55 0.77
N VAL A 473 -28.37 29.58 0.00
CA VAL A 473 -28.87 29.28 -1.34
C VAL A 473 -29.64 27.96 -1.23
N ASP A 474 -30.93 28.06 -1.55
CA ASP A 474 -31.95 27.05 -1.82
C ASP A 474 -31.95 25.72 -1.04
N SER A 475 -33.11 25.50 -0.41
CA SER A 475 -33.47 24.36 0.42
C SER A 475 -33.57 23.05 -0.37
N ALA A 476 -32.43 22.39 -0.58
CA ALA A 476 -32.36 20.96 -0.88
C ALA A 476 -31.14 20.26 -0.24
N HIS A 477 -30.19 21.03 0.32
CA HIS A 477 -28.92 20.51 0.84
C HIS A 477 -28.83 20.41 2.38
N ALA A 478 -29.91 20.66 3.11
CA ALA A 478 -29.90 20.61 4.58
C ALA A 478 -29.53 19.22 5.16
N SER A 479 -29.85 18.14 4.44
CA SER A 479 -29.54 16.76 4.85
C SER A 479 -28.11 16.31 4.52
N LEU A 480 -27.38 17.05 3.68
CA LEU A 480 -25.97 16.76 3.34
C LEU A 480 -24.99 17.33 4.38
N ILE A 481 -25.39 18.36 5.12
CA ILE A 481 -24.53 19.02 6.10
C ILE A 481 -24.45 18.21 7.41
N SER A 482 -25.46 17.41 7.76
CA SER A 482 -25.38 16.52 8.93
C SER A 482 -24.40 15.36 8.71
N ASN A 483 -24.28 14.85 7.49
CA ASN A 483 -23.46 13.65 7.22
C ASN A 483 -21.95 13.96 7.04
N VAL A 484 -21.57 15.21 6.83
CA VAL A 484 -20.15 15.63 6.79
C VAL A 484 -19.55 15.71 8.21
N GLN A 485 -20.39 15.83 9.24
CA GLN A 485 -19.96 15.88 10.64
C GLN A 485 -19.51 14.51 11.19
N ASP A 486 -20.04 13.40 10.65
CA ASP A 486 -19.66 12.04 11.06
C ASP A 486 -18.44 11.49 10.31
N ILE A 487 -18.11 12.03 9.14
CA ILE A 487 -17.02 11.52 8.28
C ILE A 487 -15.62 12.06 8.70
N MET A 488 -15.57 13.16 9.45
CA MET A 488 -14.30 13.80 9.86
C MET A 488 -13.89 13.48 11.32
N GLY A 489 -14.56 12.51 11.96
CA GLY A 489 -14.38 12.14 13.36
C GLY A 489 -14.06 10.65 13.57
N GLY A 490 -13.04 10.12 12.90
CA GLY A 490 -12.47 8.81 13.22
C GLY A 490 -11.37 8.94 14.28
N GLY A 491 -11.69 8.57 15.52
CA GLY A 491 -10.80 8.68 16.68
C GLY A 491 -9.68 7.64 16.71
N GLU A 492 -8.53 8.06 17.26
CA GLU A 492 -7.68 7.18 18.07
C GLU A 492 -8.50 6.77 19.30
N VAL A 493 -8.82 5.48 19.40
CA VAL A 493 -9.25 4.86 20.65
C VAL A 493 -7.99 4.47 21.40
N ILE A 494 -7.56 5.33 22.32
CA ILE A 494 -6.73 4.91 23.46
C ILE A 494 -7.68 4.39 24.53
N ASN A 495 -7.60 3.08 24.79
CA ASN A 495 -8.36 2.40 25.83
C ASN A 495 -8.00 2.96 27.22
N ALA A 496 -9.04 3.33 27.98
CA ALA A 496 -9.13 3.16 29.43
C ALA A 496 -10.61 3.05 29.81
#